data_AF-A0A2S9T1C6-F1
#
_entry.id   AF-A0A2S9T1C6-F1
#
_cell.length_a   1.000
_cell.length_b   1.000
_cell.length_c   1.000
_cell.angle_alpha   90.00
_cell.angle_beta   90.00
_cell.angle_gamma   90.00
#
_symmetry.space_group_name_H-M   'P 1'
#
loop_
_entity.id
_entity.type
_entity.pdbx_description
1 polymer ?
#
loop_
_entity_poly.entity_id
_entity_poly.type
_entity_poly.pdbx_seq_one_letter_code
_entity_poly.pdbx_strand_id
1 'polypeptide(L)' 'MAQVTIYMDNNLEENVKKLAKSTGVSISKFISNILEQKVSSSWDDSVRKLSGSWNDDTAFSEDLRSHKTPDIKREVF' A
#
# COMPACT_ATOMS: atom_id res chain seq x y z
N MET A 1 -14.98 17.65 16.73
CA MET A 1 -14.22 16.39 16.72
C MET A 1 -15.12 15.29 17.25
N ALA A 2 -15.18 14.14 16.59
CA ALA A 2 -15.94 12.99 17.07
C ALA A 2 -15.04 12.14 18.00
N GLN A 3 -15.60 11.67 19.11
CA GLN A 3 -14.94 10.71 20.00
C GLN A 3 -15.56 9.34 19.76
N VAL A 4 -14.71 8.31 19.58
CA VAL A 4 -15.13 6.93 19.35
C VAL A 4 -14.48 6.05 20.41
N THR A 5 -15.28 5.21 21.07
CA THR A 5 -14.80 4.15 21.95
C THR A 5 -14.88 2.84 21.19
N ILE A 6 -13.76 2.11 21.11
CA ILE A 6 -13.64 0.88 20.32
C ILE A 6 -13.17 -0.23 21.25
N TYR A 7 -13.86 -1.37 21.21
CA TYR A 7 -13.39 -2.59 21.88
C TYR A 7 -12.38 -3.30 20.97
N MET A 8 -11.21 -3.64 21.51
CA MET A 8 -10.17 -4.39 20.83
C MET A 8 -9.66 -5.50 21.73
N ASP A 9 -9.32 -6.64 21.14
CA ASP A 9 -8.66 -7.72 21.87
C ASP A 9 -7.29 -7.26 22.37
N ASN A 10 -6.88 -7.77 23.54
CA ASN A 10 -5.64 -7.39 24.21
C ASN A 10 -4.40 -7.55 23.32
N ASN A 11 -4.36 -8.62 22.50
CA ASN A 11 -3.25 -8.85 21.57
C ASN A 11 -3.16 -7.75 20.51
N LEU A 12 -4.32 -7.36 19.95
CA LEU A 12 -4.40 -6.31 18.94
C LEU A 12 -4.03 -4.95 19.54
N GLU A 13 -4.48 -4.65 20.76
CA GLU A 13 -4.12 -3.43 21.48
C GLU A 13 -2.59 -3.32 21.69
N GLU A 14 -1.94 -4.40 22.12
CA GLU A 14 -0.48 -4.42 22.29
C GLU A 14 0.26 -4.17 20.97
N ASN A 15 -0.17 -4.81 19.89
CA ASN A 15 0.46 -4.63 18.58
C ASN A 15 0.30 -3.18 18.09
N VAL A 16 -0.88 -2.59 18.26
CA VAL A 16 -1.13 -1.19 17.94
C VAL A 16 -0.23 -0.27 18.76
N LYS A 17 -0.09 -0.51 20.07
CA LYS A 17 0.83 0.26 20.93
C LYS A 17 2.27 0.18 20.45
N LYS A 18 2.75 -1.01 20.09
CA LYS A 18 4.12 -1.22 19.57
C LYS A 18 4.34 -0.46 18.27
N LEU A 19 3.41 -0.57 17.32
CA LEU A 19 3.50 0.10 16.02
C LEU A 19 3.40 1.63 16.13
N ALA A 20 2.51 2.15 16.96
CA ALA A 20 2.40 3.58 17.22
C ALA A 20 3.71 4.13 17.81
N LYS A 21 4.32 3.38 18.75
CA LYS A 21 5.61 3.74 19.35
C LYS A 21 6.76 3.70 18.33
N SER A 22 6.81 2.68 17.47
CA SER A 22 7.88 2.57 16.45
C SER A 22 7.78 3.66 15.37
N THR A 23 6.57 4.15 15.10
CA THR A 23 6.32 5.21 14.12
C THR A 23 6.33 6.62 14.73
N GLY A 24 6.48 6.74 16.06
CA GLY A 24 6.56 8.02 16.77
C GLY A 24 5.25 8.81 16.81
N VAL A 25 4.10 8.17 16.57
CA VAL A 25 2.77 8.82 16.60
C VAL A 25 1.94 8.33 17.78
N SER A 26 0.94 9.12 18.21
CA SER A 26 -0.01 8.67 19.22
C SER A 26 -0.89 7.53 18.68
N ILE A 27 -1.41 6.70 19.60
CA ILE A 27 -2.35 5.62 19.26
C ILE A 27 -3.57 6.16 18.52
N SER A 28 -4.12 7.28 18.98
CA SER A 28 -5.27 7.93 18.33
C SER A 28 -4.95 8.35 16.89
N LYS A 29 -3.78 8.96 16.65
CA LYS A 29 -3.36 9.37 15.31
C LYS A 29 -3.08 8.17 14.41
N PHE A 30 -2.49 7.12 14.96
CA PHE A 30 -2.27 5.86 14.25
C PHE A 30 -3.60 5.24 13.77
N ILE A 31 -4.58 5.13 14.65
CA ILE A 31 -5.91 4.58 14.32
C ILE A 31 -6.61 5.48 13.29
N SER A 32 -6.59 6.80 13.48
CA SER A 32 -7.19 7.74 12.51
C SER A 32 -6.59 7.61 11.12
N ASN A 33 -5.26 7.50 11.01
CA ASN A 33 -4.58 7.34 9.72
C ASN A 33 -4.97 6.02 9.03
N ILE A 34 -5.09 4.92 9.79
CA ILE A 34 -5.53 3.63 9.22
C ILE A 34 -6.97 3.75 8.71
N LEU A 35 -7.86 4.39 9.48
CA LEU A 35 -9.25 4.59 9.07
C LEU A 35 -9.32 5.46 7.80
N GLU A 36 -8.55 6.53 7.72
CA GLU A 36 -8.46 7.37 6.53
C GLU A 36 -7.99 6.57 5.30
N GLN A 37 -6.94 5.76 5.45
CA GLN A 37 -6.46 4.89 4.38
C GLN A 37 -7.48 3.83 3.96
N LYS A 38 -8.26 3.27 4.89
CA LYS A 38 -9.25 2.23 4.60
C LYS A 38 -10.55 2.78 4.03
N VAL A 39 -10.94 3.99 4.43
CA VAL A 39 -12.12 4.68 3.91
C VAL A 39 -11.83 5.32 2.56
N SER A 40 -10.57 5.68 2.28
CA SER A 40 -10.15 6.09 0.94
C SER A 40 -10.23 4.89 -0.01
N SER A 41 -11.38 4.71 -0.65
CA SER A 41 -11.64 3.67 -1.66
C SER A 41 -10.96 3.98 -3.00
N SER A 42 -10.00 4.88 -3.02
CA SER A 42 -9.40 5.41 -4.23
C SER A 42 -7.92 5.61 -4.04
N TRP A 43 -7.16 5.35 -5.10
CA TRP A 43 -5.72 5.62 -5.11
C TRP A 43 -5.47 7.07 -4.70
N ASP A 44 -4.49 7.31 -3.83
CA ASP A 44 -4.06 8.66 -3.49
C ASP A 44 -3.70 9.42 -4.78
N ASP A 45 -3.90 10.74 -4.80
CA ASP A 45 -3.57 11.57 -5.95
C ASP A 45 -2.10 11.44 -6.37
N SER A 46 -1.20 11.22 -5.41
CA SER A 46 0.21 10.91 -5.68
C SER A 46 0.37 9.67 -6.55
N VAL A 47 -0.41 8.62 -6.28
CA VAL A 47 -0.38 7.36 -7.05
C VAL A 47 -1.08 7.52 -8.40
N ARG A 48 -2.21 8.24 -8.46
CA ARG A 48 -2.87 8.53 -9.74
C ARG A 48 -1.98 9.32 -10.68
N LYS A 49 -1.20 10.27 -10.17
CA LYS A 49 -0.27 11.07 -10.97
C LYS A 49 0.91 10.27 -11.54
N LEU A 50 1.16 9.05 -11.05
CA LEU A 50 2.18 8.16 -11.63
C LEU A 50 1.71 7.52 -12.94
N SER A 51 0.41 7.48 -13.23
CA SER A 51 -0.06 6.98 -14.53
C SER A 51 0.42 7.90 -15.64
N GLY A 52 1.24 7.38 -16.56
CA GLY A 52 1.82 8.19 -17.65
C GLY A 52 3.03 9.04 -17.23
N SER A 53 3.54 8.91 -16.00
CA SER A 53 4.79 9.58 -15.57
C SER A 53 6.06 8.85 -16.05
N TRP A 54 5.90 7.75 -16.79
CA TRP A 54 7.02 7.02 -17.37
C TRP A 54 7.47 7.83 -18.59
N ASN A 55 8.75 8.17 -18.67
CA ASN A 55 9.28 8.76 -19.89
C ASN A 55 9.15 7.70 -21.00
N ASP A 56 8.36 8.00 -22.03
CA ASP A 56 7.96 7.10 -23.12
C ASP A 56 9.14 6.33 -23.73
N ASP A 57 10.34 6.94 -23.73
CA ASP A 57 11.56 6.39 -24.30
C ASP A 57 12.10 5.14 -23.57
N THR A 58 11.69 4.90 -22.32
CA THR A 58 12.23 3.80 -21.49
C THR A 58 11.30 2.61 -21.34
N ALA A 59 9.98 2.81 -21.39
CA ALA A 59 9.00 1.77 -21.09
C ALA A 59 8.68 0.86 -22.29
N PHE A 60 8.93 1.34 -23.51
CA PHE A 60 8.55 0.68 -24.75
C PHE A 60 9.71 0.47 -25.73
N SER A 61 10.96 0.61 -25.29
CA SER A 61 12.10 0.40 -26.17
C SER A 61 12.09 -1.01 -26.75
N GLU A 62 12.32 -1.11 -28.06
CA GLU A 62 12.38 -2.38 -28.78
C GLU A 62 13.46 -3.30 -28.18
N ASP A 63 14.50 -2.71 -27.59
CA ASP A 63 15.57 -3.39 -26.85
C ASP A 63 15.03 -4.24 -25.69
N LEU A 64 14.04 -3.75 -24.93
CA LEU A 64 13.40 -4.53 -23.86
C LEU A 64 12.54 -5.69 -24.39
N ARG A 65 12.04 -5.58 -25.63
CA ARG A 65 11.20 -6.59 -26.29
C ARG A 65 12.01 -7.58 -27.13
N SER A 66 13.28 -7.27 -27.38
CA SER A 66 14.18 -8.05 -28.23
C SER A 66 14.48 -9.44 -27.64
N HIS A 67 14.56 -9.54 -26.31
CA HIS A 67 14.82 -10.80 -25.61
C HIS A 67 13.53 -11.55 -25.28
N LYS A 68 12.99 -12.26 -26.28
CA LYS A 68 11.89 -13.22 -26.07
C LYS A 68 12.44 -14.54 -25.55
N THR A 69 12.39 -14.74 -24.25
CA THR A 69 12.56 -16.07 -23.64
C THR A 69 11.29 -16.91 -23.91
N PRO A 70 11.40 -18.19 -24.28
CA PRO A 70 10.22 -19.04 -24.41
C PRO A 70 9.51 -19.16 -23.06
N ASP A 71 8.17 -19.11 -23.09
CA ASP A 71 7.36 -19.32 -21.90
C ASP A 71 7.69 -20.66 -21.25
N ILE A 72 7.73 -20.68 -19.92
CA ILE A 72 7.88 -21.93 -19.18
C ILE A 72 6.65 -22.81 -19.38
N LYS A 73 6.86 -24.13 -19.41
CA LYS A 73 5.75 -25.09 -19.47
C LYS A 73 4.84 -24.90 -18.27
N ARG A 74 3.53 -24.96 -18.51
CA ARG A 74 2.52 -25.00 -17.45
C ARG A 74 2.84 -26.15 -16.49
N GLU A 75 2.63 -25.92 -15.20
CA GLU A 75 2.79 -26.96 -14.18
C GLU A 75 1.90 -28.17 -14.48
N VAL A 76 2.39 -29.35 -14.11
CA VAL A 76 1.66 -30.62 -14.27
C VAL A 76 0.89 -30.86 -12.97
N PHE A 77 -0.42 -31.09 -13.08
CA PHE A 77 -1.28 -31.49 -11.96
C PHE A 77 -1.05 -32.95 -11.57
#